data_AF-M3B081-F1
#
_entry.id   AF-M3B081-F1
#
_cell.length_a   1.000
_cell.length_b   1.000
_cell.length_c   1.000
_cell.angle_alpha   90.00
_cell.angle_beta   90.00
_cell.angle_gamma   90.00
#
_symmetry.space_group_name_H-M   'P 1'
#
loop_
_entity.id
_entity.type
_entity.pdbx_description
1 polymer ?
#
loop_
_entity_poly.entity_id
_entity_poly.type
_entity_poly.pdbx_seq_one_letter_code
_entity_poly.pdbx_strand_id
1 'polypeptide(L)'
;YDDASRSMTSVACSDGANGLITKHGWQTQGAVPGFPNIGGAVDIAGWNSASCGQCFKVTYMGTSIRIVGIDHAGAGINISKAAMNTLTGGKAEQLGRVEATIERVGSDQCGLTASKRTIEFNA
;
A
#
# COMPACT_ATOMS: atom_id res chain seq x y z
N TYR A 1 -1.92 -3.33 -9.92
CA TYR A 1 -2.44 -2.15 -9.19
C TYR A 1 -1.91 -0.86 -9.82
N ASP A 2 -1.82 -0.82 -11.16
CA ASP A 2 -1.10 0.23 -11.91
C ASP A 2 -2.06 1.29 -12.46
N ASP A 3 -3.36 1.06 -12.36
CA ASP A 3 -4.38 1.99 -12.83
C ASP A 3 -4.64 3.05 -11.76
N ALA A 4 -4.07 4.24 -11.97
CA ALA A 4 -4.22 5.39 -11.10
C ALA A 4 -5.69 5.85 -10.96
N SER A 5 -6.53 5.58 -11.96
CA SER A 5 -7.94 5.99 -12.00
C SER A 5 -8.86 5.02 -11.27
N ARG A 6 -8.39 3.80 -10.96
CA ARG A 6 -9.19 2.78 -10.27
C ARG A 6 -9.68 3.33 -8.93
N SER A 7 -10.99 3.24 -8.73
CA SER A 7 -11.65 3.67 -7.51
C SER A 7 -11.15 2.91 -6.29
N MET A 8 -10.97 3.61 -5.17
CA MET A 8 -10.68 3.00 -3.88
C MET A 8 -11.88 2.20 -3.33
N THR A 9 -13.09 2.41 -3.84
CA THR A 9 -14.26 1.57 -3.51
C THR A 9 -14.16 0.15 -4.09
N SER A 10 -13.20 -0.11 -4.98
CA SER A 10 -12.98 -1.41 -5.61
C SER A 10 -11.92 -2.27 -4.92
N VAL A 11 -11.46 -1.88 -3.73
CA VAL A 11 -10.45 -2.60 -2.92
C VAL A 11 -10.88 -2.69 -1.46
N ALA A 12 -10.34 -3.65 -0.72
CA ALA A 12 -10.73 -3.90 0.67
C ALA A 12 -10.55 -2.70 1.61
N CYS A 13 -9.53 -1.86 1.38
CA CYS A 13 -9.26 -0.69 2.22
C CYS A 13 -9.99 0.58 1.76
N SER A 14 -11.23 0.43 1.29
CA SER A 14 -12.10 1.52 0.86
C SER A 14 -12.43 2.48 2.00
N ASP A 15 -13.56 2.27 2.67
CA ASP A 15 -14.20 3.08 3.69
C ASP A 15 -14.31 2.30 5.02
N GLY A 16 -15.14 2.80 5.94
CA GLY A 16 -15.18 2.32 7.32
C GLY A 16 -14.11 2.96 8.20
N ALA A 17 -14.14 2.68 9.50
CA ALA A 17 -13.26 3.33 10.48
C ALA A 17 -11.75 3.16 10.15
N ASN A 18 -11.38 2.07 9.49
CA ASN A 18 -10.02 1.79 9.07
C ASN A 18 -9.73 2.10 7.59
N GLY A 19 -10.75 2.43 6.80
CA GLY A 19 -10.63 2.66 5.36
C GLY A 19 -9.82 3.89 5.00
N LEU A 20 -9.13 3.83 3.86
CA LEU A 20 -8.26 4.90 3.38
C LEU A 20 -9.04 6.09 2.80
N ILE A 21 -10.23 5.85 2.26
CA ILE A 21 -11.17 6.92 1.89
C ILE A 21 -11.56 7.70 3.14
N THR A 22 -11.93 7.01 4.22
CA THR A 22 -12.39 7.65 5.47
C THR A 22 -11.25 8.39 6.19
N LYS A 23 -10.06 7.79 6.24
CA LYS A 23 -8.91 8.39 6.95
C LYS A 23 -8.25 9.53 6.20
N HIS A 24 -8.23 9.48 4.86
CA HIS A 24 -7.39 10.37 4.05
C HIS A 24 -8.10 11.05 2.88
N GLY A 25 -9.34 10.65 2.56
CA GLY A 25 -10.09 11.19 1.42
C GLY A 25 -9.62 10.71 0.05
N TRP A 26 -8.73 9.71 -0.02
CA TRP A 26 -8.21 9.20 -1.29
C TRP A 26 -9.28 8.43 -2.06
N GLN A 27 -9.79 9.02 -3.14
CA GLN A 27 -10.88 8.42 -3.93
C GLN A 27 -10.38 7.41 -4.98
N THR A 28 -9.13 7.56 -5.44
CA THR A 28 -8.53 6.71 -6.47
C THR A 28 -7.17 6.18 -6.02
N GLN A 29 -6.71 5.09 -6.65
CA GLN A 29 -5.40 4.50 -6.35
C GLN A 29 -4.25 5.49 -6.56
N GLY A 30 -4.36 6.37 -7.57
CA GLY A 30 -3.37 7.41 -7.84
C GLY A 30 -3.25 8.48 -6.76
N ALA A 31 -4.24 8.62 -5.88
CA ALA A 31 -4.20 9.55 -4.75
C ALA A 31 -3.42 9.00 -3.54
N VAL A 32 -3.12 7.70 -3.52
CA VAL A 32 -2.37 7.07 -2.42
C VAL A 32 -0.89 7.50 -2.50
N PRO A 33 -0.30 8.04 -1.41
CA PRO A 33 1.11 8.39 -1.37
C PRO A 33 2.00 7.20 -1.76
N GLY A 34 2.98 7.48 -2.62
CA GLY A 34 3.89 6.46 -3.14
C GLY A 34 3.33 5.64 -4.30
N PHE A 35 2.11 5.89 -4.80
CA PHE A 35 1.62 5.28 -6.04
C PHE A 35 2.67 5.39 -7.17
N PRO A 36 2.96 4.29 -7.93
CA PRO A 36 2.24 3.02 -7.96
C PRO A 36 2.73 1.96 -6.97
N ASN A 37 3.49 2.29 -5.92
CA ASN A 37 3.95 1.32 -4.91
C ASN A 37 2.84 0.96 -3.91
N ILE A 38 1.80 0.30 -4.43
CA ILE A 38 0.60 -0.12 -3.71
C ILE A 38 0.30 -1.59 -4.02
N GLY A 39 -0.47 -2.24 -3.16
CA GLY A 39 -0.84 -3.63 -3.36
C GLY A 39 -1.82 -4.20 -2.36
N GLY A 40 -2.19 -5.46 -2.58
CA GLY A 40 -2.92 -6.26 -1.61
C GLY A 40 -1.98 -7.09 -0.75
N ALA A 41 -2.31 -7.28 0.53
CA ALA A 41 -1.51 -8.06 1.47
C ALA A 41 -2.37 -9.06 2.24
N VAL A 42 -1.80 -10.21 2.60
CA VAL A 42 -2.46 -11.23 3.42
C VAL A 42 -2.87 -10.72 4.80
N ASP A 43 -2.14 -9.71 5.30
CA ASP A 43 -2.41 -9.04 6.57
C ASP A 43 -3.72 -8.24 6.57
N ILE A 44 -4.25 -7.91 5.39
CA ILE A 44 -5.53 -7.24 5.21
C ILE A 44 -6.58 -8.34 5.03
N ALA A 45 -7.27 -8.69 6.11
CA ALA A 45 -8.27 -9.77 6.09
C ALA A 45 -9.51 -9.49 5.22
N GLY A 46 -9.75 -8.23 4.86
CA GLY A 46 -10.90 -7.80 4.09
C GLY A 46 -11.28 -6.35 4.38
N TRP A 47 -12.55 -6.01 4.10
CA TRP A 47 -13.09 -4.69 4.32
C TRP A 47 -12.91 -4.21 5.76
N ASN A 48 -12.56 -2.93 5.93
CA ASN A 48 -12.35 -2.28 7.23
C ASN A 48 -11.28 -2.95 8.14
N SER A 49 -10.34 -3.70 7.56
CA SER A 49 -9.22 -4.30 8.30
C SER A 49 -8.38 -3.24 9.02
N ALA A 50 -7.95 -3.55 10.25
CA ALA A 50 -7.01 -2.70 11.00
C ALA A 50 -5.64 -2.55 10.30
N SER A 51 -5.28 -3.50 9.43
CA SER A 51 -4.04 -3.44 8.63
C SER A 51 -4.15 -2.55 7.38
N CYS A 52 -5.29 -1.90 7.13
CA CYS A 52 -5.44 -1.00 6.00
C CYS A 52 -4.49 0.19 6.10
N GLY A 53 -3.71 0.41 5.04
CA GLY A 53 -2.64 1.42 5.02
C GLY A 53 -1.33 0.98 5.66
N GLN A 54 -1.18 -0.30 6.07
CA GLN A 54 0.10 -0.83 6.55
C GLN A 54 1.17 -0.64 5.48
N CYS A 55 2.33 -0.10 5.88
CA CYS A 55 3.50 0.00 5.01
C CYS A 55 4.35 -1.27 5.12
N PHE A 56 4.76 -1.79 3.97
CA PHE A 56 5.59 -2.98 3.85
C PHE A 56 6.90 -2.65 3.18
N LYS A 57 8.02 -3.07 3.77
CA LYS A 57 9.30 -3.15 3.08
C LYS A 57 9.41 -4.53 2.44
N VAL A 58 9.52 -4.56 1.12
CA VAL A 58 9.69 -5.79 0.34
C VAL A 58 11.10 -5.81 -0.22
N THR A 59 11.85 -6.89 0.03
CA THR A 59 13.25 -7.03 -0.38
C THR A 59 13.46 -8.27 -1.22
N TYR A 60 14.09 -8.10 -2.39
CA TYR A 60 14.43 -9.18 -3.31
C TYR A 60 15.83 -8.94 -3.88
N MET A 61 16.72 -9.93 -3.74
CA MET A 61 18.10 -9.88 -4.24
C MET A 61 18.85 -8.57 -3.92
N GLY A 62 18.66 -8.03 -2.71
CA GLY A 62 19.31 -6.79 -2.25
C GLY A 62 18.57 -5.48 -2.60
N THR A 63 17.57 -5.53 -3.48
CA THR A 63 16.70 -4.37 -3.78
C THR A 63 15.54 -4.34 -2.80
N SER A 64 15.30 -3.19 -2.15
CA SER A 64 14.13 -2.97 -1.30
C SER A 64 13.22 -1.88 -1.85
N ILE A 65 11.92 -2.11 -1.80
CA ILE A 65 10.88 -1.10 -2.06
C ILE A 65 9.91 -0.97 -0.88
N ARG A 66 9.10 0.10 -0.86
CA ARG A 66 8.06 0.33 0.14
C ARG A 66 6.70 0.26 -0.51
N ILE A 67 5.80 -0.55 0.02
CA ILE A 67 4.47 -0.80 -0.53
C ILE A 67 3.39 -0.42 0.48
N VAL A 68 2.40 0.34 0.06
CA VAL A 68 1.18 0.57 0.87
C VAL A 68 0.17 -0.55 0.62
N GLY A 69 -0.26 -1.19 1.71
CA GLY A 69 -1.35 -2.16 1.68
C GLY A 69 -2.72 -1.47 1.53
N ILE A 70 -3.38 -1.70 0.41
CA ILE A 70 -4.69 -1.12 0.08
C ILE A 70 -5.79 -2.17 -0.15
N ASP A 71 -5.43 -3.45 -0.20
CA ASP A 71 -6.35 -4.52 -0.58
C ASP A 71 -6.01 -5.83 0.12
N HIS A 72 -6.92 -6.79 0.05
CA HIS A 72 -6.66 -8.16 0.47
C HIS A 72 -5.81 -8.90 -0.59
N ALA A 73 -4.94 -9.81 -0.14
CA ALA A 73 -4.35 -10.84 -0.98
C ALA A 73 -4.46 -12.21 -0.29
N GLY A 74 -4.74 -13.27 -1.05
CA GLY A 74 -4.89 -14.61 -0.47
C GLY A 74 -3.60 -15.18 0.14
N ALA A 75 -2.43 -14.73 -0.30
CA ALA A 75 -1.12 -15.09 0.25
C ALA A 75 -0.08 -14.01 -0.06
N GLY A 76 0.87 -13.80 0.86
CA GLY A 76 1.97 -12.84 0.70
C GLY A 76 1.48 -11.43 0.37
N ILE A 77 2.07 -10.83 -0.66
CA ILE A 77 1.69 -9.51 -1.18
C ILE A 77 1.59 -9.56 -2.71
N ASN A 78 0.53 -8.95 -3.28
CA ASN A 78 0.37 -8.71 -4.71
C ASN A 78 0.51 -7.21 -4.95
N ILE A 79 1.43 -6.79 -5.82
CA ILE A 79 1.77 -5.37 -6.01
C ILE A 79 1.56 -4.92 -7.45
N SER A 80 1.65 -3.63 -7.72
CA SER A 80 1.63 -3.12 -9.09
C SER A 80 2.78 -3.71 -9.93
N LYS A 81 2.57 -3.85 -11.24
CA LYS A 81 3.60 -4.29 -12.18
C LYS A 81 4.78 -3.33 -12.16
N ALA A 82 4.51 -2.02 -12.08
CA ALA A 82 5.54 -0.99 -11.92
C ALA A 82 6.40 -1.22 -10.66
N ALA A 83 5.79 -1.45 -9.50
CA ALA A 83 6.51 -1.72 -8.26
C ALA A 83 7.32 -3.03 -8.35
N MET A 84 6.75 -4.09 -8.92
CA MET A 84 7.48 -5.34 -9.10
C MET A 84 8.63 -5.20 -10.11
N ASN A 85 8.49 -4.36 -11.13
CA ASN A 85 9.59 -4.03 -12.04
C ASN A 85 10.71 -3.28 -11.31
N THR A 86 10.40 -2.33 -10.45
CA THR A 86 11.41 -1.68 -9.59
C THR A 86 12.13 -2.70 -8.70
N LEU A 87 11.39 -3.63 -8.10
CA LEU A 87 11.94 -4.68 -7.24
C LEU A 87 12.86 -5.65 -8.00
N THR A 88 12.51 -5.99 -9.23
CA THR A 88 13.13 -7.11 -9.99
C THR A 88 14.04 -6.66 -11.13
N GLY A 89 14.27 -5.34 -11.29
CA GLY A 89 15.07 -4.79 -12.39
C GLY A 89 14.37 -4.94 -13.75
N GLY A 90 13.06 -4.72 -13.81
CA GLY A 90 12.27 -4.74 -15.05
C GLY A 90 11.75 -6.11 -15.49
N LYS A 91 11.79 -7.12 -14.62
CA LYS A 91 11.49 -8.52 -14.96
C LYS A 91 10.16 -9.03 -14.39
N ALA A 92 9.22 -8.15 -14.07
CA ALA A 92 7.97 -8.55 -13.40
C ALA A 92 7.18 -9.59 -14.22
N GLU A 93 6.97 -9.36 -15.52
CA GLU A 93 6.24 -10.31 -16.38
C GLU A 93 6.98 -11.62 -16.60
N GLN A 94 8.31 -11.56 -16.75
CA GLN A 94 9.12 -12.75 -16.96
C GLN A 94 9.10 -13.66 -15.73
N LEU A 95 9.22 -13.08 -14.53
CA LEU A 95 9.30 -13.83 -13.29
C LEU A 95 7.91 -14.26 -12.81
N GLY A 96 6.89 -13.40 -12.96
CA GLY A 96 5.51 -13.62 -12.51
C GLY A 96 5.33 -13.59 -10.99
N ARG A 97 6.19 -14.30 -10.26
CA ARG A 97 6.28 -14.35 -8.79
C ARG A 97 7.75 -14.45 -8.38
N VAL A 98 8.07 -13.87 -7.23
CA VAL A 98 9.38 -14.05 -6.58
C VAL A 98 9.18 -14.37 -5.10
N GLU A 99 10.11 -15.11 -4.52
CA GLU A 99 10.22 -15.26 -3.07
C GLU A 99 11.02 -14.07 -2.52
N ALA A 100 10.33 -13.17 -1.82
CA ALA A 100 10.89 -11.93 -1.28
C ALA A 100 10.68 -11.85 0.24
N THR A 101 11.56 -11.12 0.93
CA THR A 101 11.39 -10.83 2.36
C THR A 101 10.41 -9.68 2.53
N ILE A 102 9.40 -9.86 3.38
CA ILE A 102 8.35 -8.87 3.65
C ILE A 102 8.42 -8.47 5.13
N GLU A 103 8.60 -7.18 5.40
CA GLU A 103 8.65 -6.60 6.74
C GLU A 103 7.58 -5.52 6.88
N ARG A 104 6.81 -5.55 7.98
CA ARG A 104 5.95 -4.42 8.35
C ARG A 104 6.82 -3.30 8.89
N VAL A 105 6.63 -2.08 8.37
CA VAL A 105 7.39 -0.90 8.80
C VAL A 105 6.44 0.27 9.13
N GLY A 106 6.99 1.33 9.71
CA GLY A 106 6.23 2.55 10.01
C GLY A 106 5.58 3.14 8.76
N SER A 107 4.37 3.69 8.91
CA SER A 107 3.57 4.25 7.81
C SER A 107 4.24 5.46 7.16
N ASP A 108 5.06 6.18 7.93
CA ASP A 108 5.92 7.27 7.50
C ASP A 108 6.90 6.87 6.39
N GLN A 109 7.37 5.61 6.39
CA GLN A 109 8.26 5.11 5.32
C GLN A 109 7.57 4.96 3.97
N CYS A 110 6.23 4.93 3.95
CA CYS A 110 5.43 4.99 2.73
C CYS A 110 4.88 6.41 2.47
N GLY A 111 5.33 7.43 3.21
CA GLY A 111 4.82 8.80 3.08
C GLY A 111 3.45 9.03 3.73
N LEU A 112 2.93 8.05 4.46
CA LEU A 112 1.66 8.14 5.18
C LEU A 112 1.91 8.77 6.56
N THR A 113 2.24 10.06 6.55
CA THR A 113 2.34 10.84 7.78
C THR A 113 0.95 11.23 8.24
N ALA A 114 0.71 11.22 9.56
CA ALA A 114 -0.49 11.82 10.10
C ALA A 114 -0.48 13.31 9.73
N SER A 115 -1.54 13.82 9.10
CA SER A 115 -1.72 15.26 8.93
C SER A 115 -1.49 15.93 10.28
N LYS A 116 -0.52 16.85 10.34
CA LYS A 116 -0.24 17.65 11.55
C LYS A 116 -1.57 18.23 12.03
N ARG A 117 -2.16 17.65 13.08
CA ARG A 117 -3.18 18.35 13.85
C ARG A 117 -2.41 19.39 14.63
N THR A 118 -2.40 20.63 14.15
CA THR A 118 -1.97 21.76 14.96
C THR A 118 -2.87 21.75 16.19
N ILE A 119 -2.30 21.47 17.36
CA ILE A 119 -3.01 21.68 18.61
C ILE A 119 -2.82 23.16 18.91
N GLU A 120 -3.79 23.98 18.50
CA GLU A 120 -3.88 25.35 19.01
C GLU A 120 -4.39 25.27 20.46
N PHE A 121 -3.46 25.46 21.41
CA PHE A 121 -3.84 25.81 22.76
C PHE A 121 -4.14 27.31 22.76
N ASN A 122 -5.43 27.67 22.75
CA ASN A 122 -5.81 29.02 23.11
C ASN A 122 -5.59 29.16 24.63
N ALA A 123 -4.58 29.97 24.98
CA ALA A 123 -4.34 30.43 26.35
C ALA A 123 -5.39 31.47 26.76
#